data_AF-A0A7V8DBE2-F1
#
_entry.id   AF-A0A7V8DBE2-F1
#
_cell.length_a   1.000
_cell.length_b   1.000
_cell.length_c   1.000
_cell.angle_alpha   90.00
_cell.angle_beta   90.00
_cell.angle_gamma   90.00
#
_symmetry.space_group_name_H-M   'P 1'
#
loop_
_entity.id
_entity.type
_entity.pdbx_description
1 polymer ?
#
loop_
_entity_poly.entity_id
_entity_poly.type
_entity_poly.pdbx_seq_one_letter_code
_entity_poly.pdbx_strand_id
1 'polypeptide(L)'
;YVTTMDIPDTLGEKLDIYKGQAKILADYYDLFRPMSWISVLAGMEVIPKNSNPIINIVPPEFSINILRDVSAAIADGVAKAPSHESFLKQLTG
;
A
#
# COMPACT_ATOMS: atom_id res chain seq x y z
N TYR A 1 -14.20 -13.95 -17.52
CA TYR A 1 -13.22 -15.06 -17.51
C TYR A 1 -12.32 -14.95 -16.28
N VAL A 2 -11.44 -13.95 -16.18
CA VAL A 2 -10.48 -13.84 -15.07
C VAL A 2 -11.12 -13.59 -13.68
N THR A 3 -12.36 -13.11 -13.63
CA THR A 3 -13.09 -12.85 -12.36
C THR A 3 -13.73 -14.11 -11.76
N THR A 4 -13.78 -15.21 -12.50
CA THR A 4 -14.48 -16.45 -12.11
C THR A 4 -13.60 -17.69 -12.26
N MET A 5 -12.30 -17.52 -12.52
CA MET A 5 -11.36 -18.63 -12.59
C MET A 5 -10.96 -19.06 -11.17
N ASP A 6 -10.62 -20.32 -11.01
CA ASP A 6 -9.97 -20.79 -9.79
C ASP A 6 -8.62 -20.08 -9.64
N ILE A 7 -8.27 -19.74 -8.40
CA ILE A 7 -6.99 -19.12 -8.05
C ILE A 7 -6.14 -20.13 -7.26
N PRO A 8 -4.81 -19.98 -7.26
CA PRO A 8 -3.95 -20.80 -6.40
C PRO A 8 -4.31 -20.63 -4.92
N ASP A 9 -4.25 -21.72 -4.14
CA ASP A 9 -4.59 -21.73 -2.72
C ASP A 9 -3.82 -20.67 -1.92
N THR A 10 -2.52 -20.49 -2.22
CA THR A 10 -1.66 -19.49 -1.57
C THR A 10 -2.13 -18.06 -1.77
N LEU A 11 -2.72 -17.74 -2.92
CA LEU A 11 -3.35 -16.44 -3.16
C LEU A 11 -4.68 -16.32 -2.43
N GLY A 12 -5.48 -17.40 -2.44
CA GLY A 12 -6.74 -17.48 -1.69
C GLY A 12 -6.52 -17.19 -0.19
N GLU A 13 -5.57 -17.88 0.44
CA GLU A 13 -5.21 -17.68 1.85
C GLU A 13 -4.78 -16.24 2.15
N LYS A 14 -3.94 -15.64 1.30
CA LYS A 14 -3.49 -14.25 1.46
C LYS A 14 -4.67 -13.28 1.39
N LEU A 15 -5.60 -13.50 0.46
CA LEU A 15 -6.82 -12.68 0.33
C LEU A 15 -7.76 -12.85 1.52
N ASP A 16 -7.95 -14.07 2.02
CA ASP A 16 -8.83 -14.35 3.15
C ASP A 16 -8.31 -13.72 4.45
N ILE A 17 -7.01 -13.85 4.71
CA ILE A 17 -6.37 -13.20 5.87
C ILE A 17 -6.49 -11.69 5.78
N TYR A 18 -6.20 -11.11 4.61
CA TYR A 18 -6.32 -9.68 4.42
C TYR A 18 -7.77 -9.21 4.62
N LYS A 19 -8.75 -9.85 3.96
CA LYS A 19 -10.18 -9.50 4.09
C LYS A 19 -10.69 -9.65 5.52
N GLY A 20 -10.19 -10.63 6.27
CA GLY A 20 -10.62 -10.90 7.64
C GLY A 20 -9.96 -10.01 8.69
N GLN A 21 -8.67 -9.67 8.53
CA GLN A 21 -7.83 -9.12 9.60
C GLN A 21 -7.07 -7.84 9.23
N ALA A 22 -7.18 -7.34 7.99
CA ALA A 22 -6.36 -6.25 7.44
C ALA A 22 -4.85 -6.50 7.59
N LYS A 23 -4.42 -7.76 7.43
CA LYS A 23 -3.00 -8.17 7.50
C LYS A 23 -2.54 -8.77 6.18
N ILE A 24 -1.28 -8.51 5.83
CA ILE A 24 -0.61 -9.19 4.73
C ILE A 24 0.44 -10.13 5.32
N LEU A 25 0.38 -11.41 4.96
CA LEU A 25 1.48 -12.34 5.22
C LEU A 25 2.62 -12.06 4.24
N ALA A 26 3.82 -11.90 4.79
CA ALA A 26 5.05 -11.79 4.03
C ALA A 26 5.81 -13.12 4.14
N ASP A 27 6.19 -13.69 3.01
CA ASP A 27 7.21 -14.74 2.96
C ASP A 27 8.60 -14.11 2.76
N TYR A 28 9.64 -14.77 3.27
CA TYR A 28 11.03 -14.36 3.01
C TYR A 28 11.37 -14.37 1.51
N TYR A 29 10.77 -15.29 0.75
CA TYR A 29 10.96 -15.42 -0.69
C TYR A 29 9.99 -14.58 -1.52
N ASP A 30 9.10 -13.80 -0.89
CA ASP A 30 8.15 -12.96 -1.63
C ASP A 30 8.87 -11.82 -2.37
N LEU A 31 8.67 -11.76 -3.70
CA LEU A 31 9.10 -10.62 -4.51
C LEU A 31 8.34 -9.33 -4.14
N PHE A 32 7.04 -9.47 -3.87
CA PHE A 32 6.18 -8.36 -3.47
C PHE A 32 6.17 -8.20 -1.96
N ARG A 33 6.67 -7.06 -1.49
CA ARG A 33 6.59 -6.70 -0.07
C ARG A 33 5.15 -6.41 0.36
N PRO A 34 4.84 -6.46 1.67
CA PRO A 34 3.50 -6.17 2.18
C PRO A 34 2.88 -4.87 1.68
N MET A 35 3.65 -3.80 1.59
CA MET A 35 3.16 -2.50 1.10
C MET A 35 2.71 -2.57 -0.36
N SER A 36 3.39 -3.34 -1.21
CA SER A 36 2.99 -3.52 -2.61
C SER A 36 1.65 -4.24 -2.72
N TRP A 37 1.44 -5.27 -1.88
CA TRP A 37 0.14 -5.95 -1.81
C TRP A 37 -0.98 -5.02 -1.34
N ILE A 38 -0.73 -4.21 -0.31
CA ILE A 38 -1.73 -3.22 0.15
C ILE A 38 -2.10 -2.26 -0.99
N SER A 39 -1.12 -1.74 -1.73
CA SER A 39 -1.39 -0.84 -2.86
C SER A 39 -2.22 -1.49 -3.96
N VAL A 40 -1.90 -2.74 -4.34
CA VAL A 40 -2.67 -3.49 -5.35
C VAL A 40 -4.09 -3.76 -4.87
N LEU A 41 -4.24 -4.31 -3.67
CA LEU A 41 -5.55 -4.68 -3.12
C LEU A 41 -6.44 -3.46 -2.91
N ALA A 42 -5.89 -2.35 -2.40
CA ALA A 42 -6.62 -1.09 -2.28
C ALA A 42 -7.03 -0.53 -3.65
N GLY A 43 -6.13 -0.58 -4.65
CA GLY A 43 -6.43 -0.14 -6.01
C GLY A 43 -7.47 -1.02 -6.74
N MET A 44 -7.58 -2.29 -6.33
CA MET A 44 -8.62 -3.22 -6.80
C MET A 44 -9.89 -3.20 -5.94
N GLU A 45 -10.01 -2.24 -5.02
CA GLU A 45 -11.16 -2.09 -4.10
C GLU A 45 -11.42 -3.31 -3.21
N VAL A 46 -10.39 -4.10 -2.92
CA VAL A 46 -10.46 -5.16 -1.93
C VAL A 46 -10.31 -4.52 -0.55
N ILE A 47 -11.43 -4.30 0.13
CA ILE A 47 -11.47 -3.66 1.45
C ILE A 47 -11.65 -4.73 2.55
N PRO A 48 -10.81 -4.73 3.60
CA PRO A 48 -10.97 -5.66 4.71
C PRO A 48 -12.24 -5.36 5.51
N LYS A 49 -12.93 -6.42 5.96
CA LYS A 49 -14.15 -6.31 6.75
C LYS A 49 -13.89 -5.77 8.16
N ASN A 50 -12.69 -6.03 8.68
CA ASN A 50 -12.25 -5.59 10.00
C ASN A 50 -10.94 -4.82 9.89
N SER A 51 -10.78 -3.80 10.72
CA SER A 51 -9.52 -3.09 10.90
C SER A 51 -8.63 -3.78 11.92
N ASN A 52 -7.34 -3.47 11.91
CA ASN A 52 -6.41 -3.93 12.96
C ASN A 52 -6.82 -3.30 14.32
N PRO A 53 -6.99 -4.10 15.40
CA PRO A 53 -7.43 -3.60 16.72
C PRO A 53 -6.61 -2.44 17.30
N ILE A 54 -5.35 -2.27 16.85
CA ILE A 54 -4.51 -1.14 17.23
C ILE A 54 -5.18 0.22 16.97
N ILE A 55 -6.07 0.30 15.97
CA ILE A 55 -6.82 1.53 15.64
C ILE A 55 -7.66 2.03 16.82
N ASN A 56 -8.12 1.13 17.71
CA ASN A 56 -8.94 1.51 18.86
C ASN A 56 -8.11 2.13 19.99
N ILE A 57 -6.79 2.04 19.92
CA ILE A 57 -5.86 2.53 20.94
C ILE A 57 -5.30 3.90 20.52
N VAL A 58 -5.21 4.16 19.22
CA VAL A 58 -4.64 5.40 18.68
C VAL A 58 -5.73 6.48 18.61
N PRO A 59 -5.52 7.66 19.24
CA PRO A 59 -6.46 8.77 19.09
C PRO A 59 -6.62 9.17 17.61
N PRO A 60 -7.85 9.35 17.09
CA PRO A 60 -8.07 9.69 15.68
C PRO A 60 -7.29 10.93 15.22
N GLU A 61 -7.22 11.94 16.08
CA GLU A 61 -6.50 13.20 15.83
C GLU A 61 -5.01 12.96 15.55
N PHE A 62 -4.40 11.99 16.23
CA PHE A 62 -3.00 11.65 16.03
C PHE A 62 -2.76 11.06 14.64
N SER A 63 -3.61 10.12 14.21
CA SER A 63 -3.55 9.55 12.87
C SER A 63 -3.82 10.59 11.77
N ILE A 64 -4.78 11.49 11.97
CA ILE A 64 -5.08 12.58 11.02
C ILE A 64 -3.87 13.49 10.84
N ASN A 65 -3.21 13.89 11.94
CA ASN A 65 -2.02 14.72 11.86
C ASN A 65 -0.87 14.01 11.12
N ILE A 66 -0.61 12.74 11.41
CA ILE A 66 0.41 11.95 10.68
C ILE A 66 0.11 11.94 9.18
N LEU A 67 -1.15 11.65 8.79
CA LEU A 67 -1.54 11.60 7.39
C LEU A 67 -1.37 12.95 6.70
N ARG A 68 -1.70 14.05 7.38
CA ARG A 68 -1.48 15.41 6.88
C ARG A 68 0.00 15.69 6.65
N ASP A 69 0.84 15.36 7.63
CA ASP A 69 2.27 15.65 7.58
C ASP A 69 2.96 14.82 6.47
N VAL A 70 2.58 13.55 6.31
CA VAL A 70 3.05 12.71 5.19
C VAL A 70 2.63 13.28 3.84
N SER A 71 1.37 13.70 3.70
CA SER A 71 0.86 14.31 2.46
C SER A 71 1.62 15.59 2.11
N ALA A 72 1.87 16.45 3.09
CA ALA A 72 2.64 17.69 2.91
C ALA A 72 4.09 17.41 2.49
N ALA A 73 4.74 16.42 3.12
CA ALA A 73 6.10 16.02 2.76
C ALA A 73 6.20 15.48 1.33
N ILE A 74 5.21 14.68 0.90
CA ILE A 74 5.13 14.20 -0.49
C ILE A 74 4.98 15.38 -1.45
N ALA A 75 4.06 16.30 -1.17
CA ALA A 75 3.81 17.47 -2.02
C ALA A 75 5.06 18.37 -2.14
N ASP A 76 5.75 18.63 -1.03
CA ASP A 76 6.99 19.40 -1.01
C ASP A 76 8.11 18.71 -1.81
N GLY A 77 8.27 17.39 -1.67
CA GLY A 77 9.22 16.60 -2.43
C GLY A 77 8.95 16.65 -3.94
N VAL A 78 7.68 16.54 -4.35
CA VAL A 78 7.27 16.65 -5.76
C VAL A 78 7.52 18.06 -6.30
N ALA A 79 7.22 19.10 -5.54
CA ALA A 79 7.43 20.50 -5.96
C ALA A 79 8.92 20.84 -6.17
N LYS A 80 9.82 20.17 -5.44
CA LYS A 80 11.28 20.35 -5.54
C LYS A 80 11.94 19.41 -6.55
N ALA A 81 11.28 18.33 -6.96
CA ALA A 81 11.84 17.36 -7.88
C ALA A 81 11.97 17.95 -9.29
N PRO A 82 13.13 17.79 -9.98
CA PRO A 82 13.21 18.10 -11.39
C PRO A 82 12.28 17.18 -12.19
N SER A 83 11.86 17.62 -13.37
CA SER A 83 11.21 16.71 -14.31
C SER A 83 12.16 15.57 -14.68
N HIS A 84 11.59 14.44 -15.09
CA HIS A 84 12.37 13.29 -15.52
C HIS A 84 13.38 13.64 -16.62
N GLU A 85 12.96 14.44 -17.62
CA GLU A 85 13.83 14.90 -18.70
C GLU A 85 14.98 15.78 -18.19
N SER A 86 14.70 16.74 -17.30
CA SER A 86 15.73 17.62 -16.74
C SER A 86 16.75 16.83 -15.92
N PHE A 87 16.30 15.83 -15.17
CA PHE A 87 17.19 14.95 -14.41
C PHE A 87 18.10 14.12 -15.32
N LEU A 88 17.56 13.52 -16.40
CA LEU A 88 18.36 12.76 -17.36
C LEU A 88 19.45 13.63 -18.01
N LYS A 89 19.11 14.86 -18.42
CA LYS A 89 20.09 15.80 -19.00
C LYS A 89 21.26 16.11 -18.08
N GLN A 90 21.03 16.17 -16.75
CA GLN A 90 22.09 16.41 -15.77
C GLN A 90 23.02 15.19 -15.57
N LEU A 91 22.51 13.97 -15.81
CA LEU A 91 23.27 12.73 -15.60
C LEU A 91 24.07 12.31 -16.83
N THR A 92 23.57 12.60 -18.03
CA THR A 92 24.16 12.12 -19.29
C THR A 92 24.85 13.20 -20.11
N GLY A 93 24.73 14.48 -19.72
CA GLY A 93 25.44 15.62 -20.32
C GLY A 93 26.68 15.98 -19.53
#